data_AF-A0A0M8YNL3-F1
#
_entry.id   AF-A0A0M8YNL3-F1
#
_cell.length_a   1.000
_cell.length_b   1.000
_cell.length_c   1.000
_cell.angle_alpha   90.00
_cell.angle_beta   90.00
_cell.angle_gamma   90.00
#
_symmetry.space_group_name_H-M   'P 1'
#
loop_
_entity.id
_entity.type
_entity.pdbx_description
1 polymer ?
#
loop_
_entity_poly.entity_id
_entity_poly.type
_entity_poly.pdbx_seq_one_letter_code
_entity_poly.pdbx_strand_id
1 'polypeptide(L)'
;MKVMGVVLVVAGLALVGCTGEPDASIGSASSSATTTTTAPSSTSSVAPSTVTVQSTVTSTVHETVVLDTTPVLSHTGFGAIELGMTREQLVTTGLVGEPVLRMSAQCDMYEFKSGGGAAWIQDGKGLMAIMVKSGARTAEGLPVDISPVDPRLARTYPSGEAGPNGFSVWVNDDVFYFMSGSTSLARRGQACFN
;
A
#
# COMPACT_ATOMS: atom_id res chain seq x y z
N MET A 1 20.57 36.90 29.08
CA MET A 1 19.18 36.69 29.52
C MET A 1 18.36 37.85 29.00
N LYS A 2 17.55 37.63 27.97
CA LYS A 2 16.71 38.67 27.36
C LYS A 2 15.31 38.08 27.21
N VAL A 3 14.40 38.58 28.03
CA VAL A 3 13.00 38.18 28.13
C VAL A 3 12.20 39.19 27.31
N MET A 4 11.50 38.72 26.28
CA MET A 4 10.47 39.43 25.50
C MET A 4 9.63 38.29 24.91
N GLY A 5 8.34 38.14 25.19
CA GLY A 5 7.31 39.12 25.47
C GLY A 5 6.16 38.78 24.51
N VAL A 6 5.11 38.16 25.05
CA VAL A 6 3.97 37.50 24.40
C VAL A 6 3.17 38.43 23.47
N VAL A 7 2.68 37.91 22.33
CA VAL A 7 1.41 38.36 21.72
C VAL A 7 0.65 37.13 21.21
N LEU A 8 -0.47 36.85 21.87
CA LEU A 8 -1.45 35.80 21.57
C LEU A 8 -2.57 36.47 20.76
N VAL A 9 -2.71 36.14 19.48
CA VAL A 9 -3.83 36.61 18.65
C VAL A 9 -4.84 35.47 18.54
N VAL A 10 -5.93 35.59 19.29
CA VAL A 10 -7.12 34.74 19.16
C VAL A 10 -8.05 35.43 18.18
N ALA A 11 -8.13 34.93 16.95
CA ALA A 11 -9.15 35.32 15.99
C ALA A 11 -10.18 34.19 15.88
N GLY A 12 -11.32 34.39 16.54
CA GLY A 12 -12.53 33.60 16.32
C GLY A 12 -13.34 34.17 15.16
N LEU A 13 -13.85 33.30 14.30
CA LEU A 13 -14.99 33.58 13.43
C LEU A 13 -15.79 32.30 13.21
N ALA A 14 -17.10 32.47 13.30
CA ALA A 14 -18.10 31.44 13.45
C ALA A 14 -18.83 31.11 12.12
N LEU A 15 -19.33 29.87 12.06
CA LEU A 15 -20.59 29.37 11.45
C LEU A 15 -20.88 29.60 9.95
N VAL A 16 -21.25 28.50 9.27
CA VAL A 16 -22.39 28.18 8.36
C VAL A 16 -21.86 27.03 7.46
N GLY A 17 -22.35 25.78 7.45
CA GLY A 17 -23.72 25.31 7.24
C GLY A 17 -23.85 24.76 5.80
N CYS A 18 -23.86 23.43 5.62
CA CYS A 18 -24.69 22.73 4.62
C CYS A 18 -24.54 21.20 4.73
N THR A 19 -25.64 20.58 5.13
CA THR A 19 -25.95 19.16 5.14
C THR A 19 -26.20 18.64 3.73
N GLY A 20 -25.58 17.53 3.35
CA GLY A 20 -25.93 16.74 2.16
C GLY A 20 -25.81 15.26 2.48
N GLU A 21 -26.95 14.61 2.73
CA GLU A 21 -27.10 13.18 2.99
C GLU A 21 -27.35 12.44 1.65
N PRO A 22 -27.00 11.13 1.52
CA PRO A 22 -26.88 10.46 0.23
C PRO A 22 -28.20 9.85 -0.26
N ASP A 23 -28.38 9.83 -1.58
CA ASP A 23 -29.49 9.15 -2.24
C ASP A 23 -29.15 7.66 -2.40
N ALA A 24 -30.00 6.81 -1.82
CA ALA A 24 -29.99 5.37 -1.99
C ALA A 24 -30.93 5.01 -3.15
N SER A 25 -30.43 4.31 -4.16
CA SER A 25 -31.28 3.67 -5.16
C SER A 25 -31.10 2.16 -5.12
N ILE A 26 -32.24 1.50 -4.93
CA ILE A 26 -32.48 0.09 -4.69
C ILE A 26 -32.86 -0.53 -6.04
N GLY A 27 -32.20 -1.61 -6.43
CA GLY A 27 -32.55 -2.39 -7.62
C GLY A 27 -32.52 -3.88 -7.34
N SER A 28 -33.66 -4.41 -6.87
CA SER A 28 -33.97 -5.85 -6.80
C SER A 28 -34.84 -6.27 -7.99
N ALA A 29 -34.45 -7.30 -8.72
CA ALA A 29 -35.29 -8.27 -9.44
C ALA A 29 -34.35 -9.37 -9.97
N SER A 30 -34.32 -10.61 -9.44
CA SER A 30 -35.31 -11.69 -9.38
C SER A 30 -35.40 -12.55 -10.65
N SER A 31 -35.37 -13.87 -10.40
CA SER A 31 -35.90 -14.99 -11.22
C SER A 31 -35.03 -15.46 -12.39
N SER A 32 -34.97 -16.74 -12.80
CA SER A 32 -35.43 -18.06 -12.32
C SER A 32 -34.96 -19.12 -13.33
N ALA A 33 -35.13 -20.40 -12.96
CA ALA A 33 -35.17 -21.64 -13.78
C ALA A 33 -33.84 -22.40 -13.99
N THR A 34 -33.60 -23.65 -13.55
CA THR A 34 -34.35 -24.94 -13.68
C THR A 34 -34.24 -25.43 -15.15
N THR A 35 -33.76 -26.62 -15.56
CA THR A 35 -34.03 -28.01 -15.11
C THR A 35 -33.20 -29.03 -15.93
N THR A 36 -33.01 -30.23 -15.36
CA THR A 36 -32.90 -31.60 -15.95
C THR A 36 -31.99 -31.93 -17.14
N THR A 37 -31.30 -33.09 -17.07
CA THR A 37 -31.46 -34.18 -18.05
C THR A 37 -31.09 -35.54 -17.44
N THR A 38 -31.85 -36.54 -17.88
CA THR A 38 -32.17 -37.85 -17.34
C THR A 38 -31.14 -38.93 -17.68
N ALA A 39 -31.07 -39.94 -16.81
CA ALA A 39 -30.42 -41.23 -17.04
C ALA A 39 -31.09 -42.08 -18.13
N PRO A 40 -30.37 -43.07 -18.67
CA PRO A 40 -30.98 -44.35 -18.99
C PRO A 40 -30.28 -45.53 -18.29
N SER A 41 -31.09 -46.53 -17.96
CA SER A 41 -30.70 -47.80 -17.35
C SER A 41 -30.54 -48.94 -18.35
N SER A 42 -29.76 -49.93 -17.90
CA SER A 42 -29.88 -51.39 -18.10
C SER A 42 -29.45 -52.03 -19.43
N THR A 43 -28.49 -52.96 -19.38
CA THR A 43 -28.70 -54.44 -19.38
C THR A 43 -27.37 -55.21 -19.36
N SER A 44 -27.46 -56.47 -18.91
CA SER A 44 -26.40 -57.40 -18.53
C SER A 44 -25.85 -58.22 -19.71
N SER A 45 -24.54 -58.52 -19.77
CA SER A 45 -23.99 -59.67 -20.52
C SER A 45 -22.54 -60.00 -20.12
N VAL A 46 -22.16 -61.27 -20.25
CA VAL A 46 -21.02 -61.98 -19.64
C VAL A 46 -19.72 -61.90 -20.50
N ALA A 47 -18.56 -61.92 -19.81
CA ALA A 47 -17.13 -62.03 -20.15
C ALA A 47 -16.67 -62.45 -21.59
N PRO A 48 -15.52 -61.94 -22.07
CA PRO A 48 -14.20 -62.54 -21.77
C PRO A 48 -13.05 -61.55 -21.51
N SER A 49 -12.02 -62.00 -20.79
CA SER A 49 -10.82 -61.25 -20.40
C SER A 49 -9.97 -60.78 -21.59
N THR A 50 -9.70 -59.47 -21.65
CA THR A 50 -8.67 -58.88 -22.49
C THR A 50 -7.72 -58.03 -21.64
N VAL A 51 -6.43 -58.37 -21.70
CA VAL A 51 -5.35 -57.63 -21.04
C VAL A 51 -5.27 -56.24 -21.66
N THR A 52 -5.68 -55.23 -20.91
CA THR A 52 -5.59 -53.83 -21.35
C THR A 52 -4.33 -53.22 -20.75
N VAL A 53 -3.34 -52.93 -21.60
CA VAL A 53 -2.16 -52.17 -21.22
C VAL A 53 -2.63 -50.77 -20.85
N GLN A 54 -2.59 -50.44 -19.56
CA GLN A 54 -2.96 -49.13 -19.04
C GLN A 54 -1.89 -48.12 -19.47
N SER A 55 -2.07 -47.50 -20.64
CA SER A 55 -1.33 -46.27 -20.99
C SER A 55 -1.85 -45.16 -20.09
N THR A 56 -1.11 -44.87 -19.03
CA THR A 56 -1.34 -43.70 -18.19
C THR A 56 -1.03 -42.47 -19.03
N VAL A 57 -2.06 -41.82 -19.55
CA VAL A 57 -1.93 -40.48 -20.13
C VAL A 57 -1.75 -39.52 -18.96
N THR A 58 -0.49 -39.17 -18.68
CA THR A 58 -0.16 -38.08 -17.76
C THR A 58 -0.64 -36.79 -18.40
N SER A 59 -1.84 -36.33 -18.03
CA SER A 59 -2.33 -35.00 -18.38
C SER A 59 -1.52 -33.99 -17.57
N THR A 60 -0.56 -33.35 -18.20
CA THR A 60 0.21 -32.26 -17.61
C THR A 60 -0.74 -31.06 -17.47
N VAL A 61 -1.33 -30.90 -16.29
CA VAL A 61 -2.08 -29.69 -15.93
C VAL A 61 -1.06 -28.54 -15.95
N HIS A 62 -1.18 -27.65 -16.94
CA HIS A 62 -0.43 -26.40 -16.96
C HIS A 62 -1.03 -25.47 -15.90
N GLU A 63 -0.48 -25.53 -14.68
CA GLU A 63 -0.78 -24.55 -13.65
C GLU A 63 -0.21 -23.19 -14.09
N THR A 64 -1.10 -22.25 -14.37
CA THR A 64 -0.70 -20.88 -14.71
C THR A 64 -0.50 -20.14 -13.39
N VAL A 65 0.76 -20.00 -12.97
CA VAL A 65 1.11 -19.24 -11.77
C VAL A 65 0.92 -17.74 -12.07
N VAL A 66 -0.09 -17.13 -11.44
CA VAL A 66 -0.27 -15.67 -11.48
C VAL A 66 0.76 -15.06 -10.53
N LEU A 67 1.77 -14.39 -11.09
CA LEU A 67 2.77 -13.67 -10.30
C LEU A 67 2.17 -12.32 -9.85
N ASP A 68 2.10 -12.10 -8.54
CA ASP A 68 1.77 -10.76 -8.01
C ASP A 68 2.98 -9.85 -8.25
N THR A 69 2.84 -8.91 -9.19
CA THR A 69 3.86 -7.94 -9.55
C THR A 69 3.66 -6.59 -8.85
N THR A 70 2.77 -6.51 -7.86
CA THR A 70 2.50 -5.28 -7.13
C THR A 70 3.77 -4.84 -6.38
N PRO A 71 4.27 -3.61 -6.60
CA PRO A 71 5.39 -3.06 -5.85
C PRO A 71 5.14 -3.08 -4.34
N VAL A 72 6.20 -3.37 -3.58
CA VAL A 72 6.14 -3.44 -2.11
C VAL A 72 6.99 -2.33 -1.50
N LEU A 73 6.38 -1.54 -0.62
CA LEU A 73 7.06 -0.70 0.35
C LEU A 73 7.39 -1.57 1.56
N SER A 74 8.64 -2.01 1.66
CA SER A 74 9.15 -2.79 2.78
C SER A 74 9.54 -1.87 3.94
N HIS A 75 9.93 -2.46 5.08
CA HIS A 75 10.50 -1.68 6.20
C HIS A 75 11.88 -1.09 5.91
N THR A 76 12.52 -1.51 4.82
CA THR A 76 13.85 -1.02 4.41
C THR A 76 13.79 -0.04 3.25
N GLY A 77 12.72 -0.06 2.44
CA GLY A 77 12.70 0.72 1.21
C GLY A 77 11.53 0.43 0.27
N PHE A 78 11.65 0.94 -0.96
CA PHE A 78 10.70 0.76 -2.04
C PHE A 78 11.44 0.36 -3.33
N GLY A 79 11.29 -0.90 -3.73
CA GLY A 79 12.04 -1.45 -4.87
C GLY A 79 13.55 -1.37 -4.63
N ALA A 80 14.27 -0.66 -5.50
CA ALA A 80 15.72 -0.44 -5.36
C ALA A 80 16.08 0.79 -4.50
N ILE A 81 15.10 1.54 -4.00
CA ILE A 81 15.33 2.72 -3.15
C ILE A 81 15.30 2.27 -1.69
N GLU A 82 16.43 2.39 -0.97
CA GLU A 82 16.53 1.97 0.42
C GLU A 82 16.85 3.15 1.37
N LEU A 83 16.30 3.09 2.57
CA LEU A 83 16.62 4.02 3.64
C LEU A 83 18.13 3.99 3.93
N GLY A 84 18.72 5.17 4.15
CA GLY A 84 20.15 5.36 4.37
C GLY A 84 20.99 5.53 3.10
N MET A 85 20.42 5.33 1.90
CA MET A 85 21.14 5.59 0.65
C MET A 85 21.68 7.02 0.59
N THR A 86 22.89 7.21 0.07
CA THR A 86 23.40 8.55 -0.25
C THR A 86 22.68 9.13 -1.46
N ARG A 87 22.93 10.41 -1.73
CA ARG A 87 22.40 11.09 -2.92
C ARG A 87 22.80 10.39 -4.21
N GLU A 88 24.07 10.05 -4.31
CA GLU A 88 24.66 9.40 -5.48
C GLU A 88 24.04 8.03 -5.68
N GLN A 89 23.85 7.26 -4.60
CA GLN A 89 23.20 5.96 -4.64
C GLN A 89 21.74 6.07 -5.10
N LEU A 90 20.97 7.01 -4.52
CA LEU A 90 19.58 7.23 -4.89
C LEU A 90 19.44 7.56 -6.38
N VAL A 91 20.26 8.49 -6.90
CA VAL A 91 20.24 8.85 -8.33
C VAL A 91 20.68 7.68 -9.21
N THR A 92 21.65 6.88 -8.77
CA THR A 92 22.14 5.70 -9.49
C THR A 92 21.07 4.61 -9.66
N THR A 93 20.07 4.55 -8.76
CA THR A 93 18.92 3.63 -8.95
C THR A 93 18.17 3.89 -10.26
N GLY A 94 18.28 5.11 -10.81
CA GLY A 94 17.55 5.53 -11.99
C GLY A 94 16.05 5.76 -11.75
N LEU A 95 15.54 5.50 -10.54
CA LEU A 95 14.12 5.58 -10.19
C LEU A 95 13.67 7.01 -9.83
N VAL A 96 14.60 7.90 -9.52
CA VAL A 96 14.32 9.31 -9.21
C VAL A 96 14.83 10.25 -10.30
N GLY A 97 14.22 11.43 -10.38
CA GLY A 97 14.70 12.56 -11.19
C GLY A 97 15.78 13.40 -10.49
N GLU A 98 15.97 14.62 -10.96
CA GLU A 98 16.74 15.65 -10.27
C GLU A 98 16.00 16.10 -8.99
N PRO A 99 16.71 16.66 -7.99
CA PRO A 99 16.06 17.17 -6.80
C PRO A 99 15.10 18.31 -7.17
N VAL A 100 13.84 18.15 -6.80
CA VAL A 100 12.75 19.08 -7.18
C VAL A 100 12.54 20.19 -6.17
N LEU A 101 12.95 19.99 -4.90
CA LEU A 101 12.75 20.97 -3.85
C LEU A 101 13.78 20.82 -2.72
N ARG A 102 14.38 21.95 -2.33
CA ARG A 102 15.01 22.10 -1.02
C ARG A 102 13.95 22.56 -0.02
N MET A 103 13.31 21.60 0.65
CA MET A 103 12.29 21.91 1.66
C MET A 103 12.89 22.65 2.86
N SER A 104 14.17 22.43 3.12
CA SER A 104 14.98 23.19 4.09
C SER A 104 16.44 23.19 3.64
N ALA A 105 17.31 23.90 4.39
CA ALA A 105 18.75 23.87 4.15
C ALA A 105 19.37 22.46 4.27
N GLN A 106 18.63 21.49 4.80
CA GLN A 106 19.14 20.16 5.15
C GLN A 106 18.41 19.01 4.46
N CYS A 107 17.34 19.28 3.69
CA CYS A 107 16.54 18.22 3.06
C CYS A 107 16.30 18.47 1.58
N ASP A 108 16.75 17.51 0.77
CA ASP A 108 16.51 17.45 -0.67
C ASP A 108 15.43 16.41 -0.99
N MET A 109 14.41 16.86 -1.72
CA MET A 109 13.31 16.01 -2.21
C MET A 109 13.58 15.56 -3.64
N TYR A 110 13.42 14.25 -3.86
CA TYR A 110 13.58 13.57 -5.13
C TYR A 110 12.26 12.92 -5.53
N GLU A 111 11.63 13.39 -6.60
CA GLU A 111 10.41 12.77 -7.12
C GLU A 111 10.72 11.46 -7.85
N PHE A 112 9.82 10.50 -7.70
CA PHE A 112 9.88 9.25 -8.43
C PHE A 112 9.52 9.49 -9.89
N LYS A 113 10.27 8.90 -10.82
CA LYS A 113 9.99 9.01 -12.26
C LYS A 113 8.68 8.33 -12.66
N SER A 114 8.21 7.36 -11.88
CA SER A 114 6.98 6.61 -12.10
C SER A 114 6.33 6.21 -10.77
N GLY A 115 5.06 5.80 -10.80
CA GLY A 115 4.33 5.30 -9.62
C GLY A 115 3.87 6.37 -8.63
N GLY A 116 4.41 7.60 -8.71
CA GLY A 116 4.02 8.71 -7.85
C GLY A 116 4.54 8.56 -6.43
N GLY A 117 5.21 9.61 -5.94
CA GLY A 117 5.89 9.55 -4.66
C GLY A 117 7.16 10.37 -4.67
N ALA A 118 7.86 10.35 -3.55
CA ALA A 118 9.13 11.03 -3.41
C ALA A 118 10.01 10.37 -2.35
N ALA A 119 11.30 10.70 -2.42
CA ALA A 119 12.35 10.31 -1.52
C ALA A 119 12.99 11.58 -0.93
N TRP A 120 13.31 11.57 0.36
CA TRP A 120 13.93 12.71 1.03
C TRP A 120 15.26 12.32 1.64
N ILE A 121 16.28 13.05 1.23
CA ILE A 121 17.63 12.92 1.75
C ILE A 121 17.87 14.04 2.73
N GLN A 122 18.36 13.68 3.91
CA GLN A 122 18.88 14.63 4.88
C GLN A 122 20.40 14.64 4.83
N ASP A 123 20.99 15.83 4.75
CA ASP A 123 22.44 16.00 4.64
C ASP A 123 23.17 15.30 5.81
N GLY A 124 24.18 14.49 5.47
CA GLY A 124 24.96 13.70 6.43
C GLY A 124 24.23 12.50 7.05
N LYS A 125 22.97 12.25 6.68
CA LYS A 125 22.16 11.11 7.18
C LYS A 125 21.69 10.16 6.06
N GLY A 126 21.72 10.61 4.81
CA GLY A 126 21.25 9.83 3.66
C GLY A 126 19.74 9.90 3.52
N LEU A 127 19.16 8.94 2.80
CA LEU A 127 17.72 8.83 2.59
C LEU A 127 17.01 8.55 3.91
N MET A 128 16.20 9.49 4.37
CA MET A 128 15.51 9.41 5.67
C MET A 128 14.02 9.11 5.54
N ALA A 129 13.42 9.36 4.38
CA ALA A 129 12.01 9.09 4.16
C ALA A 129 11.71 8.74 2.70
N ILE A 130 10.69 7.91 2.51
CA ILE A 130 10.12 7.49 1.24
C ILE A 130 8.61 7.62 1.35
N MET A 131 7.96 8.28 0.40
CA MET A 131 6.50 8.35 0.30
C MET A 131 6.08 7.71 -1.01
N VAL A 132 5.15 6.77 -0.93
CA VAL A 132 4.52 6.14 -2.10
C VAL A 132 3.05 6.52 -2.11
N LYS A 133 2.59 7.11 -3.20
CA LYS A 133 1.24 7.67 -3.28
C LYS A 133 0.18 6.61 -3.59
N SER A 134 0.46 5.68 -4.48
CA SER A 134 -0.50 4.64 -4.89
C SER A 134 0.20 3.48 -5.61
N GLY A 135 -0.57 2.44 -5.98
CA GLY A 135 -0.09 1.36 -6.84
C GLY A 135 0.90 0.40 -6.19
N ALA A 136 1.08 0.48 -4.88
CA ALA A 136 1.96 -0.39 -4.10
C ALA A 136 1.24 -0.91 -2.85
N ARG A 137 1.87 -1.86 -2.15
CA ARG A 137 1.44 -2.35 -0.85
C ARG A 137 2.56 -2.23 0.18
N THR A 138 2.23 -2.14 1.46
CA THR A 138 3.21 -2.37 2.53
C THR A 138 3.63 -3.84 2.56
N ALA A 139 4.69 -4.16 3.29
CA ALA A 139 5.14 -5.55 3.52
C ALA A 139 4.03 -6.48 4.06
N GLU A 140 3.06 -5.91 4.78
CA GLU A 140 1.90 -6.56 5.38
C GLU A 140 0.72 -6.69 4.42
N GLY A 141 0.87 -6.23 3.18
CA GLY A 141 -0.14 -6.35 2.13
C GLY A 141 -1.23 -5.28 2.16
N LEU A 142 -1.09 -4.23 2.97
CA LEU A 142 -2.02 -3.10 2.93
C LEU A 142 -1.70 -2.18 1.76
N PRO A 143 -2.70 -1.67 1.03
CA PRO A 143 -2.45 -0.71 -0.04
C PRO A 143 -1.85 0.59 0.53
N VAL A 144 -0.87 1.18 -0.17
CA VAL A 144 -0.18 2.38 0.35
C VAL A 144 -1.06 3.63 0.38
N ASP A 145 -2.13 3.67 -0.41
CA ASP A 145 -3.14 4.72 -0.45
C ASP A 145 -4.32 4.46 0.51
N ILE A 146 -4.14 3.54 1.46
CA ILE A 146 -5.16 3.23 2.47
C ILE A 146 -5.58 4.47 3.26
N SER A 147 -6.88 4.61 3.46
CA SER A 147 -7.46 5.67 4.29
C SER A 147 -7.01 5.51 5.74
N PRO A 148 -6.64 6.59 6.45
CA PRO A 148 -6.18 6.52 7.84
C PRO A 148 -7.24 6.01 8.83
N VAL A 149 -8.51 5.99 8.43
CA VAL A 149 -9.63 5.47 9.24
C VAL A 149 -10.04 4.04 8.86
N ASP A 150 -9.34 3.40 7.91
CA ASP A 150 -9.65 2.03 7.50
C ASP A 150 -9.38 1.06 8.68
N PRO A 151 -10.36 0.25 9.10
CA PRO A 151 -10.22 -0.64 10.25
C PRO A 151 -9.15 -1.73 10.07
N ARG A 152 -8.69 -1.99 8.84
CA ARG A 152 -7.57 -2.89 8.59
C ARG A 152 -6.26 -2.36 9.18
N LEU A 153 -6.09 -1.05 9.31
CA LEU A 153 -4.88 -0.46 9.90
C LEU A 153 -4.68 -0.91 11.35
N ALA A 154 -5.68 -0.70 12.21
CA ALA A 154 -5.61 -1.12 13.61
C ALA A 154 -5.53 -2.65 13.78
N ARG A 155 -6.06 -3.41 12.80
CA ARG A 155 -5.97 -4.87 12.79
C ARG A 155 -4.56 -5.36 12.44
N THR A 156 -3.95 -4.78 11.41
CA THR A 156 -2.61 -5.14 10.95
C THR A 156 -1.52 -4.58 11.86
N TYR A 157 -1.75 -3.39 12.43
CA TYR A 157 -0.82 -2.68 13.30
C TYR A 157 -1.48 -2.35 14.65
N PRO A 158 -1.58 -3.32 15.58
CA PRO A 158 -2.23 -3.09 16.87
C PRO A 158 -1.53 -2.05 17.76
N SER A 159 -0.22 -1.81 17.52
CA SER A 159 0.58 -0.79 18.21
C SER A 159 0.52 0.59 17.55
N GLY A 160 -0.21 0.72 16.43
CA GLY A 160 -0.30 2.00 15.73
C GLY A 160 -1.26 2.99 16.39
N GLU A 161 -0.98 4.26 16.18
CA GLU A 161 -1.69 5.39 16.76
C GLU A 161 -2.42 6.17 15.67
N ALA A 162 -3.73 6.30 15.81
CA ALA A 162 -4.53 7.19 14.99
C ALA A 162 -4.45 8.63 15.53
N GLY A 163 -4.13 9.58 14.65
CA GLY A 163 -4.11 11.01 14.94
C GLY A 163 -4.92 11.80 13.92
N PRO A 164 -5.07 13.12 14.13
CA PRO A 164 -5.86 13.98 13.24
C PRO A 164 -5.31 14.05 11.80
N ASN A 165 -4.02 13.77 11.63
CA ASN A 165 -3.34 13.87 10.33
C ASN A 165 -3.12 12.50 9.65
N GLY A 166 -3.44 11.39 10.31
CA GLY A 166 -3.20 10.07 9.77
C GLY A 166 -3.02 9.00 10.84
N PHE A 167 -2.62 7.81 10.41
CA PHE A 167 -2.26 6.68 11.26
C PHE A 167 -0.75 6.48 11.23
N SER A 168 -0.14 6.33 12.41
CA SER A 168 1.31 6.12 12.53
C SER A 168 1.62 4.82 13.24
N VAL A 169 2.66 4.11 12.82
CA VAL A 169 3.10 2.87 13.47
C VAL A 169 4.61 2.71 13.35
N TRP A 170 5.27 2.40 14.45
CA TRP A 170 6.65 1.93 14.42
C TRP A 170 6.67 0.46 13.97
N VAL A 171 7.31 0.19 12.83
CA VAL A 171 7.49 -1.17 12.31
C VAL A 171 8.73 -1.85 12.86
N ASN A 172 9.66 -1.04 13.40
CA ASN A 172 10.80 -1.47 14.21
C ASN A 172 11.31 -0.27 15.05
N ASP A 173 12.45 -0.44 15.71
CA ASP A 173 13.04 0.58 16.59
C ASP A 173 13.52 1.84 15.86
N ASP A 174 13.74 1.82 14.56
CA ASP A 174 14.29 2.97 13.82
C ASP A 174 13.36 3.47 12.71
N VAL A 175 12.28 2.76 12.39
CA VAL A 175 11.46 3.05 11.21
C VAL A 175 9.97 3.02 11.55
N PHE A 176 9.24 4.00 11.04
CA PHE A 176 7.79 4.08 11.16
C PHE A 176 7.11 4.25 9.81
N TYR A 177 5.88 3.76 9.73
CA TYR A 177 4.93 4.15 8.70
C TYR A 177 4.07 5.32 9.18
N PHE A 178 3.78 6.23 8.26
CA PHE A 178 2.72 7.24 8.40
C PHE A 178 1.78 7.15 7.21
N MET A 179 0.50 6.90 7.49
CA MET A 179 -0.53 6.56 6.51
C MET A 179 -1.62 7.62 6.58
N SER A 180 -1.80 8.38 5.49
CA SER A 180 -2.70 9.55 5.41
C SER A 180 -3.46 9.63 4.08
N GLY A 181 -3.72 8.48 3.44
CA GLY A 181 -4.14 8.38 2.02
C GLY A 181 -2.96 8.29 1.04
N SER A 182 -1.74 8.33 1.58
CA SER A 182 -0.49 7.80 1.01
C SER A 182 0.32 7.23 2.17
N THR A 183 1.32 6.40 1.90
CA THR A 183 2.14 5.79 2.95
C THR A 183 3.56 6.31 2.85
N SER A 184 4.03 6.88 3.96
CA SER A 184 5.42 7.28 4.15
C SER A 184 6.13 6.27 5.03
N LEU A 185 7.30 5.80 4.62
CA LEU A 185 8.27 5.05 5.41
C LEU A 185 9.37 6.02 5.82
N ALA A 186 9.63 6.15 7.11
CA ALA A 186 10.55 7.16 7.60
C ALA A 186 11.39 6.67 8.79
N ARG A 187 12.64 7.14 8.84
CA ARG A 187 13.55 6.84 9.95
C ARG A 187 13.30 7.75 11.15
N ARG A 188 13.63 7.24 12.34
CA ARG A 188 13.63 8.01 13.58
C ARG A 188 14.58 9.20 13.45
N GLY A 189 14.10 10.37 13.88
CA GLY A 189 14.88 11.60 13.81
C GLY A 189 14.98 12.22 12.42
N GLN A 190 14.17 11.78 11.43
CA GLN A 190 14.05 12.50 10.17
C GLN A 190 13.52 13.92 10.39
N ALA A 191 14.10 14.90 9.72
CA ALA A 191 13.77 16.32 9.88
C ALA A 191 13.15 16.96 8.63
N CYS A 192 12.81 16.17 7.61
CA CYS A 192 12.39 16.69 6.31
C CYS A 192 10.93 17.12 6.23
N PHE A 193 10.10 16.65 7.17
CA PHE A 193 8.73 17.13 7.35
C PHE A 193 8.42 17.17 8.84
N ASN A 194 8.70 18.32 9.45
CA ASN A 194 8.17 18.73 10.74
C ASN A 194 7.26 19.93 10.53
#